data_AF-A0A973FBK8-F1
#
_entry.id   AF-A0A973FBK8-F1
#
_cell.length_a   1.000
_cell.length_b   1.000
_cell.length_c   1.000
_cell.angle_alpha   90.00
_cell.angle_beta   90.00
_cell.angle_gamma   90.00
#
_symmetry.space_group_name_H-M   'P 1'
#
loop_
_entity.id
_entity.type
_entity.pdbx_description
1 polymer ?
#
loop_
_entity_poly.entity_id
_entity_poly.type
_entity_poly.pdbx_seq_one_letter_code
_entity_poly.pdbx_strand_id
1 'polypeptide(L)' 'VRNEKIVLMATHDPILALMAEQRLVIRNGGIHKVLRTTEKEKTNLAMLEALDNRLMALRTRLRSGELIEDAE' A
#
# COMPACT_ATOMS: atom_id res chain seq x y z
N VAL A 1 -18.36 13.12 -13.89
CA VAL A 1 -18.20 11.92 -14.75
C VAL A 1 -18.24 10.71 -13.84
N ARG A 2 -19.25 9.84 -13.93
CA ARG A 2 -19.27 8.59 -13.16
C ARG A 2 -18.25 7.63 -13.78
N ASN A 3 -17.25 7.24 -13.01
CA ASN A 3 -16.23 6.27 -13.42
C ASN A 3 -16.81 4.85 -13.35
N GLU A 4 -17.56 4.45 -14.38
CA GLU A 4 -18.08 3.07 -14.53
C GLU A 4 -17.06 2.13 -15.19
N LYS A 5 -15.77 2.33 -14.93
CA LYS A 5 -14.71 1.46 -15.46
C LYS A 5 -14.28 0.48 -14.39
N ILE A 6 -14.39 -0.82 -14.70
CA ILE A 6 -13.84 -1.88 -13.85
C ILE A 6 -12.32 -1.85 -14.00
N VAL A 7 -11.62 -1.54 -12.90
CA VAL A 7 -10.15 -1.54 -12.85
C VAL A 7 -9.70 -2.76 -12.04
N LEU A 8 -8.88 -3.59 -12.66
CA LEU A 8 -8.25 -4.74 -12.04
C LEU A 8 -6.75 -4.50 -12.00
N MET A 9 -6.14 -4.62 -10.83
CA MET A 9 -4.70 -4.54 -10.63
C MET A 9 -4.22 -5.76 -9.86
N ALA A 10 -3.07 -6.31 -10.25
CA ALA A 10 -2.42 -7.40 -9.54
C ALA A 10 -1.13 -6.84 -8.92
N THR A 11 -0.99 -6.98 -7.61
CA THR A 11 0.16 -6.45 -6.88
C THR A 11 0.44 -7.28 -5.63
N HIS A 12 1.71 -7.26 -5.20
CA HIS A 12 2.14 -7.74 -3.88
C HIS A 12 2.40 -6.57 -2.92
N ASP A 13 2.29 -5.33 -3.40
CA ASP A 13 2.45 -4.13 -2.60
C ASP A 13 1.23 -3.95 -1.67
N PRO A 14 1.44 -3.89 -0.35
CA PRO A 14 0.36 -3.81 0.63
C PRO A 14 -0.41 -2.48 0.55
N ILE A 15 0.23 -1.37 0.18
CA ILE A 15 -0.43 -0.06 0.05
C ILE A 15 -1.42 -0.13 -1.10
N LEU A 16 -0.96 -0.52 -2.30
CA LEU A 16 -1.83 -0.66 -3.47
C LEU A 16 -2.93 -1.69 -3.25
N ALA A 17 -2.63 -2.81 -2.56
CA ALA A 17 -3.63 -3.81 -2.23
C ALA A 17 -4.70 -3.28 -1.26
N LEU A 18 -4.33 -2.46 -0.27
CA LEU A 18 -5.25 -1.88 0.72
C LEU A 18 -6.08 -0.71 0.17
N MET A 19 -5.63 -0.04 -0.90
CA MET A 19 -6.42 0.95 -1.62
C MET A 19 -7.62 0.36 -2.36
N ALA A 20 -7.59 -0.92 -2.73
CA ALA A 20 -8.70 -1.57 -3.42
C ALA A 20 -9.89 -1.79 -2.48
N GLU A 21 -11.12 -1.59 -2.95
CA GLU A 21 -12.33 -1.90 -2.18
C GLU A 21 -12.52 -3.41 -1.96
N GLN A 22 -12.10 -4.22 -2.94
CA GLN A 22 -12.19 -5.67 -2.91
C GLN A 22 -10.90 -6.29 -3.47
N ARG A 23 -10.42 -7.35 -2.82
CA ARG A 23 -9.21 -8.11 -3.19
C ARG A 23 -9.55 -9.57 -3.48
N LEU A 24 -8.95 -10.11 -4.54
CA LEU A 24 -8.94 -11.53 -4.85
C LEU A 24 -7.58 -12.12 -4.47
N VAL A 25 -7.56 -13.05 -3.54
CA VAL A 25 -6.35 -13.78 -3.15
C VAL A 25 -6.21 -14.98 -4.08
N ILE A 26 -5.14 -15.02 -4.87
CA ILE A 26 -4.83 -16.13 -5.76
C ILE A 26 -3.79 -17.04 -5.11
N ARG A 27 -4.02 -18.36 -5.11
CA ARG A 27 -3.04 -19.39 -4.69
C ARG A 27 -3.15 -20.60 -5.59
N ASN A 28 -2.01 -21.21 -5.93
CA ASN A 28 -1.93 -22.44 -6.75
C ASN A 28 -2.75 -22.38 -8.06
N GLY A 29 -2.77 -21.22 -8.72
CA GLY A 29 -3.49 -21.03 -9.98
C GLY A 29 -5.02 -20.82 -9.86
N GLY A 30 -5.57 -20.70 -8.64
CA GLY A 30 -7.01 -20.47 -8.42
C GLY A 30 -7.31 -19.35 -7.42
N ILE A 31 -8.58 -18.90 -7.39
CA ILE A 31 -9.07 -17.95 -6.38
C ILE A 31 -9.19 -18.69 -5.05
N HIS A 32 -8.39 -18.27 -4.08
CA HIS A 32 -8.40 -18.80 -2.72
C HIS A 32 -9.36 -18.06 -1.81
N LYS A 33 -9.47 -16.73 -1.94
CA LYS A 33 -10.33 -15.91 -1.07
C LYS A 33 -10.76 -14.62 -1.76
N VAL A 34 -11.96 -14.14 -1.44
CA VAL A 34 -12.42 -12.79 -1.77
C VAL A 34 -12.51 -12.00 -0.46
N LEU A 35 -11.88 -10.83 -0.42
CA LEU A 35 -11.83 -9.96 0.75
C LEU A 35 -12.38 -8.58 0.39
N ARG A 36 -13.18 -7.99 1.28
CA ARG A 36 -13.52 -6.56 1.20
C ARG A 36 -12.67 -5.79 2.19
N THR A 37 -12.21 -4.63 1.78
CA THR A 37 -11.44 -3.76 2.65
C THR A 37 -12.32 -3.24 3.77
N THR A 38 -11.89 -3.48 5.00
CA THR A 38 -12.60 -3.02 6.20
C THR A 38 -12.14 -1.61 6.59
N GLU A 39 -12.92 -0.91 7.42
CA GLU A 39 -12.51 0.40 7.94
C GLU A 39 -11.22 0.32 8.77
N LYS A 40 -11.02 -0.78 9.53
CA LYS A 40 -9.77 -1.01 10.26
C LYS A 40 -8.56 -1.13 9.32
N GLU A 41 -8.73 -1.81 8.19
CA GLU A 41 -7.69 -1.90 7.16
C GLU A 41 -7.40 -0.55 6.51
N LYS A 42 -8.40 0.32 6.33
CA LYS A 42 -8.18 1.71 5.87
C LYS A 42 -7.41 2.54 6.89
N THR A 43 -7.68 2.38 8.19
CA THR A 43 -6.88 3.02 9.24
C THR A 43 -5.43 2.54 9.20
N ASN A 44 -5.21 1.24 9.00
CA ASN A 44 -3.88 0.69 8.86
C ASN A 44 -3.16 1.19 7.58
N LEU A 45 -3.90 1.39 6.48
CA LEU A 45 -3.35 1.99 5.25
C LEU A 45 -2.77 3.38 5.54
N ALA A 46 -3.50 4.25 6.25
CA ALA A 46 -3.00 5.58 6.59
C ALA A 46 -1.71 5.52 7.44
N MET A 47 -1.61 4.55 8.35
CA MET A 47 -0.38 4.31 9.12
C MET A 47 0.78 3.83 8.23
N LEU A 48 0.51 2.90 7.31
CA LEU A 48 1.49 2.39 6.33
C LEU A 48 2.00 3.52 5.42
N GLU A 49 1.12 4.37 4.91
CA GLU A 49 1.48 5.53 4.10
C GLU A 49 2.36 6.52 4.87
N ALA A 50 2.06 6.76 6.15
CA ALA A 50 2.90 7.63 7.00
C ALA A 50 4.31 7.06 7.19
N LEU A 51 4.44 5.75 7.36
CA LEU A 51 5.74 5.07 7.46
C LEU A 51 6.50 5.12 6.13
N ASP A 52 5.82 4.87 5.01
CA ASP A 52 6.43 4.92 3.68
C ASP A 52 6.94 6.33 3.35
N ASN A 53 6.16 7.36 3.68
CA ASN A 53 6.58 8.76 3.53
C ASN A 53 7.83 9.08 4.35
N ARG A 54 7.92 8.59 5.59
CA ARG A 54 9.14 8.75 6.41
C ARG A 54 10.33 8.06 5.77
N LEU A 55 10.14 6.85 5.27
CA LEU A 55 11.19 6.10 4.59
C LEU A 55 11.64 6.78 3.29
N MET A 56 10.71 7.32 2.50
CA MET A 56 10.96 8.12 1.31
C MET A 56 11.76 9.38 1.62
N ALA A 57 11.39 10.10 2.69
CA ALA A 57 12.12 11.28 3.14
C ALA A 57 13.55 10.93 3.54
N LEU A 58 13.73 9.87 4.34
CA LEU A 58 15.05 9.37 4.71
C LEU A 58 15.89 8.98 3.49
N ARG A 59 15.28 8.26 2.54
CA ARG A 59 15.94 7.87 1.29
C ARG A 59 16.39 9.07 0.47
N THR A 60 15.59 10.14 0.48
CA THR A 60 15.91 11.40 -0.21
C THR A 60 17.09 12.10 0.44
N ARG A 61 17.10 12.23 1.78
CA ARG A 61 18.22 12.80 2.55
C ARG A 61 19.53 12.03 2.32
N LEU A 62 19.47 10.70 2.28
CA LEU A 62 20.64 9.88 1.95
C LEU A 62 21.14 10.13 0.52
N ARG A 63 20.24 10.33 -0.44
CA ARG A 63 20.59 10.60 -1.84
C ARG A 63 21.13 12.01 -2.06
N SER A 64 20.79 12.99 -1.22
CA SER A 64 21.39 14.32 -1.20
C SER A 64 22.75 14.36 -0.50
N GLY A 65 23.17 13.25 0.12
CA GLY A 65 24.46 13.15 0.83
C GLY A 65 24.42 13.70 2.26
N GLU A 66 23.23 13.83 2.84
CA GLU A 66 23.07 14.25 4.24
C GLU A 66 23.51 13.15 5.20
N LEU A 67 24.13 13.55 6.31
CA LEU A 67 24.37 12.66 7.45
C LEU A 67 23.04 12.39 8.18
N ILE A 68 22.76 11.12 8.42
CA ILE A 68 21.59 10.69 9.18
C ILE A 68 22.06 10.25 10.56
N GLU A 69 21.90 11.12 11.55
CA GLU A 69 22.21 10.84 12.95
C GLU A 69 20.95 10.66 13.81
N ASP A 70 19.78 10.90 13.22
CA ASP A 70 18.49 10.78 13.89
C ASP A 70 18.13 9.29 14.06
N ALA A 71 18.25 8.78 15.30
CA ALA A 71 17.67 7.51 15.72
C ALA A 71 16.42 7.80 16.57
N GLU A 72 15.24 7.78 15.94
CA GLU A 72 13.96 7.64 16.63
C GLU A 72 13.41 6.23 16.47
#